data_AF-R6ALV3-F1
#
_entry.id   AF-R6ALV3-F1
#
_cell.length_a   1.000
_cell.length_b   1.000
_cell.length_c   1.000
_cell.angle_alpha   90.00
_cell.angle_beta   90.00
_cell.angle_gamma   90.00
#
_symmetry.space_group_name_H-M   'P 1'
#
loop_
_entity.id
_entity.type
_entity.pdbx_description
1 polymer ?
#
loop_
_entity_poly.entity_id
_entity_poly.type
_entity_poly.pdbx_seq_one_letter_code
_entity_poly.pdbx_strand_id
1 'polypeptide(L)'
;MKALYLSFICLLTLFSSVAFSATIAQNHQVKGLNCEGCHTTMPMADYSKCIACHGGKERLAASNPQHSALKTAEVPCSVCHKGHIER
;
A
#
# COMPACT_ATOMS: atom_id res chain seq x y z
N MET A 1 10.19 31.42 37.47
CA MET A 1 9.17 31.49 36.39
C MET A 1 9.69 31.07 35.02
N LYS A 2 10.89 31.49 34.56
CA LYS A 2 11.47 31.05 33.27
C LYS A 2 11.67 29.53 33.12
N ALA A 3 12.05 28.83 34.20
CA ALA A 3 12.31 27.39 34.17
C ALA A 3 11.04 26.53 33.98
N LEU A 4 9.88 26.98 34.47
CA LEU A 4 8.61 26.27 34.27
C LEU A 4 8.15 26.30 32.81
N TYR A 5 8.43 27.39 32.09
CA TYR A 5 8.09 27.53 30.68
C TYR A 5 8.95 26.64 29.77
N LEU A 6 10.23 26.43 30.10
CA LEU A 6 11.09 25.51 29.34
C LEU A 6 10.63 24.05 29.48
N SER A 7 10.15 23.64 30.66
CA SER A 7 9.66 22.29 30.89
C SER A 7 8.33 22.00 30.17
N PHE A 8 7.49 23.01 29.96
CA PHE A 8 6.19 22.85 29.28
C PHE A 8 6.34 22.71 27.75
N ILE A 9 7.31 23.39 27.15
CA ILE A 9 7.60 23.33 25.71
C ILE A 9 8.17 21.97 25.31
N CYS A 10 8.96 21.34 26.19
CA CYS A 10 9.54 20.01 25.96
C CYS A 10 8.49 18.88 25.92
N LEU A 11 7.34 19.06 26.60
CA LEU A 11 6.28 18.06 26.63
C LEU A 11 5.41 18.06 25.36
N LEU A 12 5.31 19.20 24.66
CA LEU A 12 4.45 19.36 23.48
C LEU A 12 5.02 18.74 22.20
N THR A 13 6.33 18.48 22.13
CA THR A 13 7.00 17.87 20.96
C THR A 13 6.96 16.34 20.97
N LEU A 14 6.38 15.71 21.98
CA LEU A 14 6.29 14.24 22.11
C LEU A 14 5.10 13.61 21.39
N PHE A 15 4.20 14.41 20.80
CA PHE A 15 3.22 13.92 19.83
C PHE A 15 3.88 13.67 18.47
N SER A 16 4.91 12.81 18.49
CA SER A 16 5.55 12.29 17.30
C SER A 16 4.51 11.56 16.46
N SER A 17 4.40 12.02 15.22
CA SER A 17 3.59 11.46 14.15
C SER A 17 3.69 9.94 14.08
N VAL A 18 2.60 9.24 14.41
CA VAL A 18 2.42 7.86 13.98
C VAL A 18 2.34 7.87 12.45
N ALA A 19 3.36 7.32 11.80
CA ALA A 19 3.33 7.15 10.34
C ALA A 19 2.28 6.08 10.03
N PHE A 20 1.07 6.52 9.66
CA PHE A 20 0.03 5.63 9.18
C PHE A 20 0.45 5.06 7.83
N SER A 21 0.78 3.77 7.78
CA SER A 21 1.03 3.07 6.53
C SER A 21 -0.31 2.86 5.82
N ALA A 22 -0.58 3.68 4.79
CA ALA A 22 -1.79 3.55 4.00
C ALA A 22 -1.81 2.22 3.25
N THR A 23 -2.98 1.57 3.19
CA THR A 23 -3.13 0.31 2.44
C THR A 23 -2.96 0.52 0.95
N ILE A 24 -2.77 -0.56 0.19
CA ILE A 24 -2.65 -0.46 -1.27
C ILE A 24 -3.91 0.16 -1.89
N ALA A 25 -5.10 -0.20 -1.40
CA ALA A 25 -6.35 0.41 -1.87
C ALA A 25 -6.39 1.92 -1.57
N GLN A 26 -5.99 2.35 -0.38
CA GLN A 26 -5.93 3.78 -0.03
C GLN A 26 -4.92 4.52 -0.92
N ASN A 27 -3.74 3.94 -1.15
CA ASN A 27 -2.71 4.53 -2.01
C ASN A 27 -3.21 4.71 -3.46
N HIS A 28 -4.00 3.76 -3.98
CA HIS A 28 -4.60 3.89 -5.31
C HIS A 28 -5.78 4.88 -5.33
N GLN A 29 -6.61 4.92 -4.28
CA GLN A 29 -7.69 5.92 -4.17
C GLN A 29 -7.15 7.36 -4.11
N VAL A 30 -6.07 7.60 -3.36
CA VAL A 30 -5.42 8.92 -3.30
C VAL A 30 -4.89 9.34 -4.69
N LYS A 31 -4.57 8.38 -5.56
CA LYS A 31 -4.19 8.62 -6.96
C LYS A 31 -5.39 8.75 -7.91
N GLY A 32 -6.61 8.77 -7.39
CA GLY A 32 -7.85 8.95 -8.15
C GLY A 32 -8.47 7.66 -8.69
N LEU A 33 -7.98 6.48 -8.30
CA LEU A 33 -8.56 5.22 -8.76
C LEU A 33 -9.79 4.86 -7.92
N ASN A 34 -10.90 4.55 -8.59
CA ASN A 34 -12.12 4.07 -7.96
C ASN A 34 -12.08 2.55 -7.69
N CYS A 35 -13.11 2.04 -7.03
CA CYS A 35 -13.23 0.62 -6.67
C CYS A 35 -13.17 -0.29 -7.90
N GLU A 36 -13.83 0.12 -9.00
CA GLU A 36 -13.91 -0.60 -10.27
C GLU A 36 -12.55 -0.68 -10.99
N GLY A 37 -11.59 0.16 -10.59
CA GLY A 37 -10.20 0.06 -11.03
C GLY A 37 -9.53 -1.24 -10.61
N CYS A 38 -10.03 -1.91 -9.56
CA CYS A 38 -9.52 -3.19 -9.08
C CYS A 38 -10.59 -4.29 -9.08
N HIS A 39 -11.87 -3.94 -8.88
CA HIS A 39 -12.95 -4.88 -8.65
C HIS A 39 -13.94 -4.92 -9.81
N THR A 40 -13.97 -6.03 -10.55
CA THR A 40 -15.11 -6.34 -11.45
C THR A 40 -16.27 -6.93 -10.67
N THR A 41 -15.98 -7.65 -9.57
CA THR A 41 -17.00 -8.17 -8.64
C THR A 41 -16.50 -8.05 -7.21
N MET A 42 -17.18 -7.21 -6.42
CA MET A 42 -16.84 -7.04 -5.01
C MET A 42 -17.07 -8.33 -4.21
N PRO A 43 -16.21 -8.65 -3.23
CA PRO A 43 -15.07 -7.88 -2.74
C PRO A 43 -13.74 -8.29 -3.39
N MET A 44 -13.75 -9.11 -4.45
CA MET A 44 -12.53 -9.71 -5.01
C MET A 44 -11.85 -8.75 -5.98
N ALA A 45 -10.54 -8.56 -5.81
CA ALA A 45 -9.73 -7.78 -6.73
C ALA A 45 -9.23 -8.66 -7.87
N ASP A 46 -9.24 -8.12 -9.09
CA ASP A 46 -8.85 -8.85 -10.28
C ASP A 46 -7.37 -8.69 -10.58
N TYR A 47 -6.67 -9.81 -10.72
CA TYR A 47 -5.26 -9.85 -11.09
C TYR A 47 -4.97 -9.08 -12.39
N SER A 48 -5.85 -9.23 -13.39
CA SER A 48 -5.71 -8.59 -14.70
C SER A 48 -5.69 -7.06 -14.62
N LYS A 49 -6.44 -6.47 -13.68
CA LYS A 49 -6.47 -5.03 -13.44
C LYS A 49 -5.15 -4.52 -12.86
N CYS A 50 -4.49 -5.30 -12.01
CA CYS A 50 -3.17 -4.96 -11.48
C CYS A 50 -2.14 -4.87 -12.61
N ILE A 51 -2.05 -5.90 -13.46
CA ILE A 51 -1.03 -5.95 -14.50
C ILE A 51 -1.30 -4.99 -15.67
N ALA A 52 -2.54 -4.54 -15.87
CA ALA A 52 -2.89 -3.56 -16.89
C ALA A 52 -2.11 -2.24 -16.75
N CYS A 53 -1.87 -1.80 -15.51
CA CYS A 53 -1.07 -0.60 -15.23
C CYS A 53 0.40 -0.93 -14.91
N HIS A 54 0.66 -2.07 -14.27
CA HIS A 54 2.01 -2.43 -13.80
C HIS A 54 2.88 -3.13 -14.85
N GLY A 55 2.35 -3.39 -16.05
CA GLY A 55 3.15 -3.75 -17.23
C GLY A 55 3.43 -5.24 -17.38
N GLY A 56 2.57 -6.10 -16.84
CA GLY A 56 2.65 -7.55 -17.05
C GLY A 56 3.64 -8.28 -16.15
N LYS A 57 3.53 -9.61 -16.17
CA LYS A 57 4.24 -10.54 -15.29
C LYS A 57 5.75 -10.57 -15.56
N GLU A 58 6.13 -10.59 -16.83
CA GLU A 58 7.52 -10.70 -17.29
C GLU A 58 8.32 -9.46 -16.88
N ARG A 59 7.75 -8.27 -17.09
CA ARG A 59 8.36 -7.01 -16.70
C ARG A 59 8.53 -6.93 -15.18
N LEU A 60 7.49 -7.29 -14.43
CA LEU A 60 7.52 -7.26 -12.97
C LEU A 60 8.53 -8.25 -12.38
N ALA A 61 8.63 -9.45 -12.97
CA ALA A 61 9.60 -10.47 -12.57
C ALA A 61 11.06 -10.07 -12.82
N ALA A 62 11.30 -9.15 -13.77
CA ALA A 62 12.61 -8.57 -14.04
C ALA A 62 12.89 -7.31 -13.21
N SER A 63 11.86 -6.59 -12.74
CA SER A 63 12.03 -5.30 -12.07
C SER A 63 12.43 -5.40 -10.60
N ASN A 64 12.09 -6.48 -9.91
CA ASN A 64 12.37 -6.67 -8.49
C ASN A 64 12.62 -8.17 -8.19
N PRO A 65 13.73 -8.54 -7.51
CA PRO A 65 13.98 -9.92 -7.08
C PRO A 65 12.84 -10.58 -6.30
N GLN A 66 12.05 -9.79 -5.54
CA GLN A 66 10.90 -10.28 -4.77
C GLN A 66 9.75 -10.77 -5.68
N HIS A 67 9.70 -10.33 -6.94
CA HIS A 67 8.75 -10.82 -7.94
C HIS A 67 9.26 -12.06 -8.69
N SER A 68 10.39 -12.66 -8.30
CA SER A 68 10.92 -13.85 -8.97
C SER A 68 9.95 -15.03 -9.00
N ALA A 69 9.03 -15.14 -8.04
CA ALA A 69 7.96 -16.14 -8.03
C ALA A 69 7.03 -16.04 -9.26
N LEU A 70 6.92 -14.83 -9.85
CA LEU A 70 6.20 -14.61 -11.09
C LEU A 70 6.92 -15.20 -12.31
N LYS A 71 8.12 -15.77 -12.22
CA LYS A 71 8.74 -16.44 -13.37
C LYS A 71 8.17 -17.82 -13.61
N THR A 72 7.72 -18.49 -12.55
CA THR A 72 7.42 -19.92 -12.58
C THR A 72 5.97 -20.26 -12.26
N ALA A 73 5.22 -19.34 -11.65
CA ALA A 73 3.83 -19.57 -11.26
C ALA A 73 2.94 -18.35 -11.51
N GLU A 74 1.63 -18.59 -11.60
CA GLU A 74 0.61 -17.53 -11.52
C GLU A 74 0.27 -17.29 -10.05
N VAL A 75 1.06 -16.45 -9.39
CA VAL A 75 0.82 -16.05 -8.00
C VAL A 75 -0.09 -14.82 -8.00
N PRO A 76 -1.29 -14.88 -7.39
CA PRO A 76 -2.14 -13.70 -7.27
C PRO A 76 -1.43 -12.59 -6.50
N CYS A 77 -1.54 -11.34 -6.96
CA CYS A 77 -0.89 -10.20 -6.32
C CYS A 77 -1.28 -10.09 -4.83
N SER A 78 -2.53 -10.42 -4.51
CA SER A 78 -3.11 -10.36 -3.15
C SER A 78 -2.46 -11.30 -2.14
N VAL A 79 -1.69 -12.30 -2.57
CA VAL A 79 -0.92 -13.18 -1.68
C VAL A 79 0.09 -12.35 -0.86
N CYS A 80 0.73 -11.37 -1.48
CA CYS A 80 1.70 -10.49 -0.81
C CYS A 80 1.19 -9.05 -0.65
N HIS A 81 0.43 -8.56 -1.63
CA HIS A 81 -0.07 -7.18 -1.69
C HIS A 81 -1.48 -7.07 -1.14
N LYS A 82 -1.60 -6.72 0.15
CA LYS A 82 -2.90 -6.55 0.81
C LYS A 82 -3.55 -5.23 0.41
N GLY A 83 -4.69 -5.34 -0.30
CA GLY A 83 -5.49 -4.20 -0.76
C GLY A 83 -6.09 -3.40 0.41
N HIS A 84 -6.78 -4.10 1.30
CA HIS A 84 -7.42 -3.55 2.49
C HIS A 84 -6.74 -4.10 3.75
N ILE A 85 -6.97 -3.43 4.89
CA ILE A 85 -6.57 -3.98 6.20
C ILE A 85 -7.34 -5.29 6.39
N GLU A 86 -6.62 -6.37 6.71
CA GLU A 86 -7.24 -7.65 7.05
C GLU A 86 -8.22 -7.42 8.19
N ARG A 87 -9.47 -7.86 8.01
CA ARG A 87 -10.54 -7.65 8.98
C ARG A 87 -10.53 -8.72 10.05
#